data_AF-A0A0X8JPS7-F1
#
_entry.id   AF-A0A0X8JPS7-F1
#
_cell.length_a   1.000
_cell.length_b   1.000
_cell.length_c   1.000
_cell.angle_alpha   90.00
_cell.angle_beta   90.00
_cell.angle_gamma   90.00
#
_symmetry.space_group_name_H-M   'P 1'
#
loop_
_entity.id
_entity.type
_entity.pdbx_description
1 polymer ?
#
loop_
_entity_poly.entity_id
_entity_poly.type
_entity_poly.pdbx_seq_one_letter_code
_entity_poly.pdbx_strand_id
1 'polypeptide(L)'
;MNRYFLAFRRLIYLHQVSKKEQLLDVVEVDKSFFGPARVRGWPGSRKRGRGTLKQPVLGIYKRDGTVYTELVTDCSAKTLQAIIRGKVLPRFRPH
;
A
#
# COMPACT_ATOMS: atom_id res chain seq x y z
N MET A 1 13.32 10.27 24.72
CA MET A 1 13.72 9.72 23.41
C MET A 1 12.59 9.67 22.34
N ASN A 2 11.29 9.66 22.68
CA ASN A 2 10.21 9.40 21.69
C ASN A 2 9.43 10.63 21.15
N ARG A 3 9.64 11.85 21.70
CA ARG A 3 8.84 13.04 21.32
C ARG A 3 9.11 13.53 19.89
N TYR A 4 10.38 13.55 19.49
CA TYR A 4 10.79 14.04 18.17
C TYR A 4 10.46 13.05 17.05
N PHE A 5 10.52 11.74 17.31
CA PHE A 5 10.19 10.70 16.32
C PHE A 5 8.77 10.85 15.77
N LEU A 6 7.79 11.07 16.64
CA LEU A 6 6.40 11.27 16.22
C LEU A 6 6.23 12.57 15.43
N ALA A 7 6.91 13.64 15.84
CA ALA A 7 6.89 14.93 15.15
C ALA A 7 7.43 14.81 13.72
N PHE A 8 8.60 14.19 13.54
CA PHE A 8 9.19 13.96 12.21
C PHE A 8 8.32 13.05 11.34
N ARG A 9 7.76 11.97 11.88
CA ARG A 9 6.84 11.09 11.14
C ARG A 9 5.60 11.84 10.64
N ARG A 10 5.04 12.73 11.47
CA ARG A 10 3.90 13.58 11.07
C ARG A 10 4.29 14.55 9.95
N LEU A 11 5.45 15.20 10.06
CA LEU A 11 5.94 16.12 9.02
C LEU A 11 6.18 15.40 7.68
N ILE A 12 6.85 14.24 7.71
CA ILE A 12 7.05 13.41 6.53
C ILE A 12 5.70 13.01 5.93
N TYR A 13 4.76 12.56 6.76
CA TYR A 13 3.42 12.19 6.31
C TYR A 13 2.70 13.35 5.62
N LEU A 14 2.66 14.54 6.22
CA LEU A 14 2.00 15.71 5.65
C LEU A 14 2.63 16.12 4.31
N HIS A 15 3.96 16.11 4.22
CA HIS A 15 4.69 16.40 2.99
C HIS A 15 4.40 15.38 1.88
N GLN A 16 4.30 14.09 2.22
CA GLN A 16 3.95 13.04 1.25
C GLN A 16 2.50 13.16 0.80
N VAL A 17 1.58 13.53 1.70
CA VAL A 17 0.17 13.74 1.38
C VAL A 17 -0.01 14.93 0.45
N SER A 18 0.69 16.05 0.68
CA SER A 18 0.61 17.22 -0.21
C SER A 18 1.12 16.95 -1.62
N LYS A 19 1.98 15.94 -1.80
CA LYS A 19 2.53 15.50 -3.09
C LYS A 19 1.75 14.34 -3.73
N LYS A 20 0.65 13.88 -3.12
CA LYS A 20 -0.17 12.79 -3.70
C LYS A 20 -0.99 13.30 -4.88
N GLU A 21 -0.38 13.25 -6.07
CA GLU A 21 -1.09 13.44 -7.34
C GLU A 21 -1.65 12.12 -7.89
N GLN A 22 -2.69 12.22 -8.73
CA GLN A 22 -3.22 11.10 -9.51
C GLN A 22 -2.14 10.50 -10.42
N LEU A 23 -2.22 9.19 -10.64
CA LEU A 23 -1.28 8.45 -11.47
C LEU A 23 -1.75 8.51 -12.92
N LEU A 24 -1.00 9.22 -13.77
CA LEU A 24 -1.33 9.50 -15.16
C LEU A 24 -0.62 8.58 -16.18
N ASP A 25 -0.08 7.45 -15.74
CA ASP A 25 0.74 6.58 -16.59
C ASP A 25 0.54 5.08 -16.28
N VAL A 26 1.22 4.22 -17.03
CA VAL A 26 1.34 2.79 -16.77
C VAL A 26 2.01 2.59 -15.41
N VAL A 27 1.32 1.87 -14.53
CA VAL A 27 1.78 1.55 -13.18
C VAL A 27 1.93 0.05 -13.01
N GLU A 28 2.83 -0.36 -12.13
CA GLU A 28 2.90 -1.73 -11.63
C GLU A 28 2.22 -1.81 -10.26
N VAL A 29 1.47 -2.89 -10.01
CA VAL A 29 0.69 -3.05 -8.79
C VAL A 29 1.07 -4.35 -8.09
N ASP A 30 1.46 -4.26 -6.82
CA ASP A 30 1.84 -5.41 -6.00
C ASP A 30 1.04 -5.51 -4.69
N LYS A 31 0.90 -6.73 -4.18
CA LYS A 31 0.27 -7.02 -2.87
C LYS A 31 1.32 -7.57 -1.92
N SER A 32 1.64 -6.77 -0.92
CA SER A 32 2.61 -7.12 0.12
C SER A 32 1.92 -7.37 1.46
N PHE A 33 2.51 -8.23 2.30
CA PHE A 33 1.96 -8.60 3.62
C PHE A 33 2.98 -8.28 4.72
N PHE A 34 2.71 -7.24 5.50
CA PHE A 34 3.59 -6.74 6.54
C PHE A 34 3.15 -7.17 7.93
N GLY A 35 4.12 -7.54 8.76
CA GLY A 35 3.84 -7.97 10.12
C GLY A 35 4.92 -8.93 10.64
N PRO A 36 4.82 -9.31 11.92
CA PRO A 36 5.82 -10.14 12.56
C PRO A 36 5.98 -11.48 11.84
N ALA A 37 7.24 -11.94 11.73
CA ALA A 37 7.53 -13.28 11.20
C ALA A 37 7.00 -14.38 12.14
N ARG A 38 6.96 -14.10 13.45
CA ARG A 38 6.44 -14.98 14.50
C ARG A 38 5.57 -14.19 15.47
N VAL A 39 4.36 -14.68 15.73
CA VAL A 39 3.51 -14.22 16.82
C VAL A 39 3.74 -15.16 18.01
N ARG A 40 4.15 -14.61 19.17
CA ARG A 40 4.38 -15.41 20.39
C ARG A 40 3.05 -15.95 20.90
N GLY A 41 3.00 -17.22 21.30
CA GLY A 41 1.78 -17.86 21.82
C GLY A 41 0.79 -18.34 20.75
N TRP A 42 1.10 -18.21 19.46
CA TRP A 42 0.26 -18.76 18.38
C TRP A 42 0.81 -20.11 17.89
N PRO A 43 0.12 -21.24 18.16
CA PRO A 43 0.59 -22.58 17.79
C PRO A 43 0.20 -22.99 16.35
N GLY A 44 -0.65 -22.20 15.66
CA GLY A 44 -1.17 -22.55 14.34
C GLY A 44 -0.16 -22.40 13.19
N SER A 45 -0.49 -23.01 12.04
CA SER A 45 0.34 -22.97 10.82
C SER A 45 0.56 -21.55 10.29
N ARG A 46 1.82 -21.22 10.00
CA ARG A 46 2.23 -19.89 9.51
C ARG A 46 1.99 -19.78 8.01
N LYS A 47 0.82 -19.26 7.63
CA LYS A 47 0.52 -18.98 6.23
C LYS A 47 1.33 -17.79 5.71
N ARG A 48 1.86 -17.91 4.50
CA ARG A 48 2.44 -16.82 3.70
C ARG A 48 1.41 -16.34 2.68
N GLY A 49 1.35 -15.03 2.43
CA GLY A 49 0.39 -14.47 1.47
C GLY A 49 -1.05 -14.55 1.96
N ARG A 50 -2.00 -14.92 1.08
CA ARG A 50 -3.43 -14.96 1.40
C ARG A 50 -3.74 -15.84 2.63
N GLY A 51 -4.57 -15.32 3.53
CA GLY A 51 -4.98 -16.03 4.76
C GLY A 51 -3.92 -15.99 5.87
N THR A 52 -2.89 -15.16 5.73
CA THR A 52 -1.96 -14.82 6.82
C THR A 52 -2.60 -13.86 7.82
N LEU A 53 -2.01 -13.75 9.01
CA LEU A 53 -2.36 -12.76 10.04
C LEU A 53 -1.67 -11.39 9.85
N LYS A 54 -0.81 -11.29 8.83
CA LYS A 54 -0.10 -10.06 8.49
C LYS A 54 -1.04 -9.04 7.84
N GLN A 55 -0.75 -7.76 8.06
CA GLN A 55 -1.45 -6.64 7.45
C GLN A 55 -1.18 -6.62 5.94
N PRO A 56 -2.21 -6.74 5.09
CA PRO A 56 -2.03 -6.55 3.67
C PRO A 56 -1.87 -5.07 3.33
N VAL A 57 -0.98 -4.81 2.38
CA VAL A 57 -0.63 -3.48 1.87
C VAL A 57 -0.59 -3.57 0.36
N LEU A 58 -1.34 -2.69 -0.30
CA LEU A 58 -1.28 -2.51 -1.73
C LEU A 58 -0.17 -1.52 -2.06
N GLY A 59 0.75 -1.91 -2.94
CA GLY A 59 1.75 -1.03 -3.54
C GLY A 59 1.38 -0.72 -4.99
N ILE A 60 1.47 0.55 -5.37
CA ILE A 60 1.36 1.01 -6.76
C ILE A 60 2.63 1.76 -7.11
N TYR A 61 3.47 1.13 -7.94
CA TYR A 61 4.75 1.66 -8.40
C TYR A 61 4.52 2.62 -9.56
N LYS A 62 4.97 3.87 -9.40
CA LYS A 62 5.04 4.89 -10.44
C LYS A 62 6.39 4.77 -11.18
N ARG A 63 6.44 5.24 -12.42
CA ARG A 63 7.73 5.59 -13.05
C ARG A 63 8.45 6.64 -12.17
N ASP A 64 9.78 6.62 -12.18
CA ASP A 64 10.66 7.45 -11.34
C ASP A 64 10.83 6.99 -9.87
N GLY A 65 10.62 5.70 -9.60
CA GLY A 65 10.98 5.09 -8.32
C GLY A 65 10.05 5.44 -7.14
N THR A 66 8.93 6.11 -7.41
CA THR A 66 7.96 6.49 -6.36
C THR A 66 6.91 5.40 -6.21
N VAL A 67 6.63 4.99 -4.97
CA VAL A 67 5.60 3.97 -4.67
C VAL A 67 4.49 4.56 -3.83
N TYR A 68 3.26 4.50 -4.33
CA TYR A 68 2.08 4.74 -3.53
C TYR A 68 1.75 3.46 -2.74
N THR A 69 1.50 3.58 -1.45
CA THR A 69 1.11 2.45 -0.61
C THR A 69 -0.18 2.75 0.16
N GLU A 70 -1.01 1.72 0.31
CA GLU A 70 -2.27 1.80 1.04
C GLU A 70 -2.51 0.53 1.86
N LEU A 71 -2.85 0.71 3.13
CA LEU A 71 -3.30 -0.40 3.97
C LEU A 71 -4.67 -0.85 3.47
N VAL A 72 -4.82 -2.13 3.18
CA VAL A 72 -6.09 -2.70 2.72
C VAL A 72 -6.65 -3.65 3.77
N THR A 73 -7.97 -3.81 3.79
CA THR A 73 -8.64 -4.79 4.66
C THR A 73 -8.52 -6.21 4.09
N ASP A 74 -8.56 -6.33 2.76
CA ASP A 74 -8.35 -7.57 2.05
C ASP A 74 -7.67 -7.36 0.68
N CYS A 75 -7.17 -8.45 0.12
CA CYS A 75 -6.54 -8.49 -1.19
C CYS A 75 -7.50 -8.94 -2.30
N SER A 76 -8.82 -8.78 -2.10
CA SER A 76 -9.83 -9.19 -3.08
C SER A 76 -9.75 -8.35 -4.35
N ALA A 77 -10.15 -8.93 -5.48
CA ALA A 77 -10.15 -8.20 -6.76
C ALA A 77 -10.98 -6.92 -6.68
N LYS A 78 -12.14 -6.96 -6.00
CA LYS A 78 -13.04 -5.82 -5.84
C LYS A 78 -12.39 -4.66 -5.09
N THR A 79 -11.80 -4.94 -3.92
CA THR A 79 -11.13 -3.92 -3.09
C THR A 79 -9.98 -3.28 -3.85
N LEU A 80 -9.14 -4.08 -4.49
CA LEU A 80 -7.97 -3.58 -5.20
C LEU A 80 -8.35 -2.81 -6.47
N GLN A 81 -9.32 -3.29 -7.24
CA GLN A 81 -9.79 -2.58 -8.44
C GLN A 81 -10.41 -1.22 -8.08
N ALA A 82 -11.15 -1.14 -6.97
CA ALA A 82 -11.71 0.13 -6.50
C ALA A 82 -10.60 1.16 -6.19
N ILE A 83 -9.54 0.74 -5.49
CA ILE A 83 -8.40 1.60 -5.17
C ILE A 83 -7.65 2.00 -6.44
N ILE A 84 -7.34 1.03 -7.33
CA ILE A 84 -6.63 1.29 -8.59
C ILE A 84 -7.40 2.29 -9.44
N ARG A 85 -8.72 2.10 -9.64
CA ARG A 85 -9.56 3.03 -10.44
C ARG A 85 -9.66 4.43 -9.81
N GLY A 86 -9.60 4.53 -8.49
CA GLY A 86 -9.59 5.83 -7.80
C GLY A 86 -8.25 6.57 -7.86
N LYS A 87 -7.15 5.86 -8.16
CA LYS A 87 -5.78 6.42 -8.12
C LYS A 87 -5.11 6.52 -9.48
N VAL A 88 -5.45 5.62 -10.40
CA VAL A 88 -4.88 5.53 -11.74
C VAL A 88 -5.90 6.04 -12.73
N LEU A 89 -5.56 7.14 -13.41
CA LEU A 89 -6.34 7.63 -14.52
C LEU A 89 -6.05 6.76 -15.74
N PRO A 90 -7.06 6.09 -16.33
CA PRO A 90 -6.85 5.34 -17.55
C PRO A 90 -6.44 6.32 -18.66
N ARG A 91 -5.39 5.95 -19.41
CA ARG A 91 -4.99 6.70 -20.60
C ARG A 91 -6.17 6.69 -21.58
N PHE A 92 -6.70 7.87 -21.92
CA PHE A 92 -7.73 8.02 -22.94
C PHE A 92 -7.18 7.44 -24.24
N ARG A 93 -7.76 6.35 -24.75
CA ARG A 93 -7.52 5.88 -26.11
C ARG A 93 -8.70 6.38 -26.95
N PRO A 94 -8.56 7.45 -27.75
CA PRO A 94 -9.55 7.72 -28.78
C PRO A 94 -9.55 6.54 -29.76
N HIS A 95 -10.75 6.11 -30.12
CA HIS A 95 -10.99 5.09 -31.16
C HIS A 95 -10.46 5.55 -32.51
#